data_AF-A0A165X5S1-F1
#
_entry.id   AF-A0A165X5S1-F1
#
_cell.length_a   1.000
_cell.length_b   1.000
_cell.length_c   1.000
_cell.angle_alpha   90.00
_cell.angle_beta   90.00
_cell.angle_gamma   90.00
#
_symmetry.space_group_name_H-M   'P 1'
#
loop_
_entity.id
_entity.type
_entity.pdbx_description
1 polymer ?
#
loop_
_entity_poly.entity_id
_entity_poly.type
_entity_poly.pdbx_seq_one_letter_code
_entity_poly.pdbx_strand_id
1 'polypeptide(L)'
;MTDRDNSDFAEQDYRRMINDPAYRQRLNADPKGTLGETTGYEFDAGVRVEVIEQEPDTICMMIPIKPEGSADEVEQALHKSTERTYDLLFSSGISGYFIPSDELKWTLRDMRHSWISKLGLKL
;
A
#
# COMPACT_ATOMS: atom_id res chain seq x y z
N MET A 1 -29.75 12.06 -0.45
CA MET A 1 -28.91 10.87 -0.67
C MET A 1 -27.53 11.38 -0.97
N THR A 2 -26.68 11.49 0.04
CA THR A 2 -25.34 12.08 -0.08
C THR A 2 -24.44 11.09 -0.82
N ASP A 3 -23.92 11.50 -1.97
CA ASP A 3 -22.78 10.85 -2.63
C ASP A 3 -21.69 10.63 -1.58
N ARG A 4 -21.39 9.36 -1.30
CA ARG A 4 -20.23 9.00 -0.48
C ARG A 4 -19.01 9.16 -1.38
N ASP A 5 -18.28 10.23 -1.17
CA ASP A 5 -17.12 10.61 -1.96
C ASP A 5 -15.98 9.58 -1.81
N ASN A 6 -15.38 9.17 -2.93
CA ASN A 6 -14.32 8.14 -2.96
C ASN A 6 -13.02 8.59 -2.24
N SER A 7 -12.89 9.86 -1.90
CA SER A 7 -11.74 10.40 -1.15
C SER A 7 -11.73 9.97 0.34
N ASP A 8 -12.88 9.55 0.88
CA ASP A 8 -13.12 9.34 2.31
C ASP A 8 -12.56 7.99 2.84
N PHE A 9 -12.43 6.96 1.99
CA PHE A 9 -12.08 5.61 2.47
C PHE A 9 -10.61 5.47 2.91
N ALA A 10 -9.66 6.10 2.21
CA ALA A 10 -8.25 6.02 2.55
C ALA A 10 -7.98 6.70 3.90
N GLU A 11 -8.71 7.80 4.16
CA GLU A 11 -8.68 8.48 5.45
C GLU A 11 -9.28 7.62 6.56
N GLN A 12 -10.38 6.92 6.29
CA GLN A 12 -10.97 6.01 7.25
C GLN A 12 -10.06 4.81 7.57
N ASP A 13 -9.33 4.26 6.60
CA ASP A 13 -8.34 3.21 6.85
C ASP A 13 -7.22 3.70 7.76
N TYR A 14 -6.66 4.87 7.44
CA TYR A 14 -5.62 5.51 8.24
C TYR A 14 -6.10 5.79 9.66
N ARG A 15 -7.31 6.35 9.81
CA ARG A 15 -7.94 6.58 11.12
C ARG A 15 -8.12 5.27 11.89
N ARG A 16 -8.46 4.16 11.24
CA ARG A 16 -8.56 2.85 11.88
C ARG A 16 -7.20 2.35 12.35
N MET A 17 -6.17 2.41 11.50
CA MET A 17 -4.80 2.03 11.88
C MET A 17 -4.30 2.83 13.09
N ILE A 18 -4.67 4.12 13.19
CA ILE A 18 -4.28 4.98 14.30
C ILE A 18 -5.09 4.71 15.57
N ASN A 19 -6.41 4.60 15.46
CA ASN A 19 -7.31 4.66 16.61
C ASN A 19 -7.84 3.30 17.09
N ASP A 20 -7.60 2.21 16.35
CA ASP A 20 -8.00 0.84 16.72
C ASP A 20 -6.77 -0.04 17.00
N PRO A 21 -6.37 -0.19 18.29
CA PRO A 21 -5.21 -1.00 18.68
C PRO A 21 -5.37 -2.49 18.33
N ALA A 22 -6.59 -3.02 18.37
CA ALA A 22 -6.84 -4.43 18.08
C ALA A 22 -6.68 -4.70 16.58
N TYR A 23 -7.17 -3.79 15.73
CA TYR A 23 -6.92 -3.84 14.29
C TYR A 23 -5.42 -3.77 13.99
N ARG A 24 -4.71 -2.81 14.59
CA ARG A 24 -3.26 -2.67 14.42
C ARG A 24 -2.50 -3.94 14.81
N GLN A 25 -2.85 -4.54 15.96
CA GLN A 25 -2.23 -5.79 16.40
C GLN A 25 -2.43 -6.93 15.40
N ARG A 26 -3.66 -7.11 14.87
CA ARG A 26 -3.93 -8.12 13.84
C ARG A 26 -3.17 -7.82 12.56
N LEU A 27 -3.16 -6.56 12.13
CA LEU A 27 -2.47 -6.12 10.93
C LEU A 27 -0.96 -6.42 10.98
N ASN A 28 -0.31 -6.24 12.13
CA ASN A 28 1.10 -6.62 12.29
C ASN A 28 1.32 -8.15 12.34
N ALA A 29 0.40 -8.90 12.94
CA ALA A 29 0.55 -10.34 13.12
C ALA A 29 0.26 -11.14 11.84
N ASP A 30 -0.77 -10.72 11.09
CA ASP A 30 -1.16 -11.30 9.81
C ASP A 30 -1.62 -10.17 8.86
N PRO A 31 -0.68 -9.50 8.17
CA PRO A 31 -1.02 -8.41 7.28
C PRO A 31 -1.95 -8.83 6.15
N LYS A 32 -1.68 -9.98 5.52
CA LYS A 32 -2.46 -10.46 4.38
C LYS A 32 -3.87 -10.86 4.79
N GLY A 33 -4.02 -11.62 5.87
CA GLY A 33 -5.33 -11.99 6.39
C GLY A 33 -6.14 -10.77 6.82
N THR A 34 -5.54 -9.86 7.59
CA THR A 34 -6.22 -8.65 8.07
C THR A 34 -6.65 -7.73 6.93
N LEU A 35 -5.79 -7.51 5.94
CA LEU A 35 -6.13 -6.70 4.76
C LEU A 35 -7.17 -7.41 3.89
N GLY A 36 -7.11 -8.73 3.73
CA GLY A 36 -8.11 -9.49 2.99
C GLY A 36 -9.49 -9.47 3.67
N GLU A 37 -9.54 -9.65 4.99
CA GLU A 37 -10.76 -9.50 5.78
C GLU A 37 -11.36 -8.10 5.69
N THR A 38 -10.50 -7.07 5.63
CA THR A 38 -10.94 -5.66 5.62
C THR A 38 -11.41 -5.24 4.23
N THR A 39 -10.56 -5.46 3.23
CA THR A 39 -10.76 -5.00 1.85
C THR A 39 -11.56 -5.98 1.00
N GLY A 40 -11.60 -7.26 1.37
CA GLY A 40 -12.14 -8.33 0.52
C GLY A 40 -11.17 -8.77 -0.59
N TYR A 41 -9.91 -8.35 -0.55
CA TYR A 41 -8.90 -8.74 -1.53
C TYR A 41 -8.22 -10.06 -1.14
N GLU A 42 -8.03 -10.93 -2.12
CA GLU A 42 -7.27 -12.16 -1.95
C GLU A 42 -5.88 -11.95 -2.57
N PHE A 43 -4.83 -12.04 -1.75
CA PHE A 43 -3.45 -11.90 -2.21
C PHE A 43 -2.95 -13.19 -2.86
N ASP A 44 -2.19 -13.05 -3.93
CA ASP A 44 -1.45 -14.17 -4.50
C ASP A 44 -0.45 -14.76 -3.49
N ALA A 45 -0.21 -16.08 -3.60
CA ALA A 45 0.66 -16.80 -2.68
C ALA A 45 2.10 -16.25 -2.67
N GLY A 46 2.58 -15.75 -3.82
CA GLY A 46 3.92 -15.17 -3.96
C GLY A 46 4.09 -13.77 -3.37
N VAL A 47 3.00 -13.07 -3.04
CA VAL A 47 3.08 -11.72 -2.48
C VAL A 47 3.35 -11.80 -0.98
N ARG A 48 4.40 -11.11 -0.55
CA ARG A 48 4.69 -10.83 0.85
C ARG A 48 4.25 -9.40 1.18
N VAL A 49 3.51 -9.25 2.27
CA VAL A 49 3.12 -7.95 2.83
C VAL A 49 3.78 -7.83 4.20
N GLU A 50 4.46 -6.72 4.42
CA GLU A 50 5.12 -6.40 5.69
C GLU A 50 4.66 -5.03 6.16
N VAL A 51 4.42 -4.92 7.46
CA VAL A 51 3.99 -3.69 8.11
C VAL A 51 5.19 -3.16 8.89
N ILE A 52 5.62 -1.95 8.53
CA ILE A 52 6.67 -1.23 9.24
C ILE A 52 6.00 -0.05 9.92
N GLU A 53 5.93 -0.08 11.25
CA GLU A 53 5.44 1.07 12.03
C GLU A 53 6.50 2.17 12.04
N GLN A 54 6.08 3.39 11.73
CA GLN A 54 6.96 4.55 11.79
C GLN A 54 6.98 5.12 13.19
N GLU A 55 8.17 5.14 13.80
CA GLU A 55 8.39 5.77 15.10
C GLU A 55 8.78 7.26 14.94
N PRO A 56 8.42 8.14 15.91
CA PRO A 56 8.68 9.58 15.81
C PRO A 56 10.16 9.97 15.67
N ASP A 57 11.09 9.10 16.05
CA ASP A 57 12.53 9.32 16.05
C ASP A 57 13.28 8.52 14.97
N THR A 58 12.54 7.80 14.11
CA THR A 58 13.12 6.84 13.16
C THR A 58 12.85 7.27 11.72
N ILE A 59 13.91 7.42 10.93
CA ILE A 59 13.82 7.63 9.48
C ILE A 59 13.80 6.27 8.80
N CYS A 60 12.70 5.94 8.13
CA CYS A 60 12.59 4.73 7.31
C CYS A 60 13.10 5.00 5.89
N MET A 61 14.12 4.26 5.46
CA MET A 61 14.65 4.32 4.09
C MET A 61 14.40 2.99 3.38
N MET A 62 13.92 3.07 2.14
CA MET A 62 13.74 1.91 1.28
C MET A 62 14.84 1.88 0.23
N ILE A 63 15.51 0.74 0.09
CA ILE A 63 16.44 0.49 -1.02
C ILE A 63 15.67 -0.28 -2.10
N PRO A 64 15.54 0.25 -3.32
CA PRO A 64 14.82 -0.44 -4.39
C PRO A 64 15.51 -1.76 -4.77
N ILE A 65 14.74 -2.66 -5.38
CA ILE A 65 15.27 -3.92 -5.90
C ILE A 65 16.33 -3.61 -6.96
N LYS A 66 17.49 -4.27 -6.86
CA LYS A 66 18.52 -4.17 -7.89
C LYS A 66 17.94 -4.65 -9.23
N PRO A 67 17.96 -3.82 -10.29
CA PRO A 67 17.48 -4.25 -11.59
C PRO A 67 18.38 -5.34 -12.18
N GLU A 68 17.77 -6.26 -12.93
CA GLU A 68 18.43 -7.35 -13.63
C GLU A 68 18.14 -7.25 -15.13
N GLY A 69 19.03 -7.78 -15.98
CA GLY A 69 18.89 -7.78 -17.44
C GLY A 69 20.12 -7.24 -18.16
N SER A 70 19.94 -6.91 -19.44
CA SER A 70 20.91 -6.18 -20.26
C SER A 70 21.17 -4.77 -19.72
N ALA A 71 22.25 -4.13 -20.17
CA ALA A 71 22.60 -2.78 -19.72
C ALA A 71 21.49 -1.76 -19.98
N ASP A 72 20.82 -1.84 -21.14
CA ASP A 72 19.72 -0.94 -21.50
C ASP A 72 18.47 -1.19 -20.64
N GLU A 73 18.16 -2.45 -20.34
CA GLU A 73 17.05 -2.81 -19.43
C GLU A 73 17.32 -2.33 -18.01
N VAL A 74 18.55 -2.47 -17.55
CA VAL A 74 19.00 -1.94 -16.25
C VAL A 74 18.86 -0.43 -16.21
N GLU A 75 19.33 0.30 -17.23
CA GLU A 75 19.23 1.77 -17.28
C GLU A 75 17.78 2.25 -17.29
N GLN A 76 16.92 1.61 -18.07
CA GLN A 76 15.48 1.92 -18.08
C GLN A 76 14.81 1.61 -16.74
N ALA A 77 15.19 0.52 -16.08
CA ALA A 77 14.67 0.15 -14.77
C ALA A 77 15.14 1.12 -13.68
N LEU A 78 16.39 1.58 -13.75
CA LEU A 78 16.92 2.62 -12.87
C LEU A 78 16.13 3.92 -13.04
N HIS A 79 15.96 4.41 -14.28
CA HIS A 79 15.17 5.62 -14.55
C HIS A 79 13.76 5.52 -13.97
N LYS A 80 13.07 4.41 -14.23
CA LYS A 80 11.73 4.16 -13.66
C LYS A 80 11.75 4.13 -12.13
N SER A 81 12.74 3.48 -11.52
CA SER A 81 12.86 3.39 -10.07
C SER A 81 13.02 4.77 -9.43
N THR A 82 13.83 5.65 -10.02
CA THR A 82 14.05 7.02 -9.53
C THR A 82 12.79 7.88 -9.63
N GLU A 83 11.98 7.72 -10.68
CA GLU A 83 10.69 8.45 -10.83
C GLU A 83 9.59 7.95 -9.87
N ARG A 84 9.73 6.73 -9.34
CA ARG A 84 8.65 6.01 -8.63
C ARG A 84 8.94 5.76 -7.17
N THR A 85 10.19 5.86 -6.75
CA THR A 85 10.58 5.93 -5.35
C THR A 85 10.20 7.32 -4.86
N TYR A 86 8.93 7.47 -4.47
CA TYR A 86 8.53 8.60 -3.65
C TYR A 86 9.27 8.42 -2.33
N ASP A 87 10.21 9.31 -2.02
CA ASP A 87 10.70 9.45 -0.66
C ASP A 87 9.47 9.57 0.23
N LEU A 88 9.24 8.60 1.12
CA LEU A 88 8.08 8.50 2.03
C LEU A 88 8.01 9.67 3.04
N LEU A 89 8.76 10.75 2.80
CA LEU A 89 8.90 11.94 3.61
C LEU A 89 7.81 13.00 3.32
N PHE A 90 6.92 12.81 2.35
CA PHE A 90 5.82 13.76 2.10
C PHE A 90 4.60 13.48 3.01
N SER A 91 4.55 14.25 4.09
CA SER A 91 3.63 14.23 5.22
C SER A 91 2.15 14.60 4.94
N SER A 92 1.68 14.54 3.69
CA SER A 92 0.27 14.88 3.36
C SER A 92 -0.49 13.74 2.66
N GLY A 93 0.16 12.62 2.36
CA GLY A 93 -0.47 11.48 1.70
C GLY A 93 -1.22 10.57 2.68
N ILE A 94 -2.54 10.64 2.66
CA ILE A 94 -3.42 9.69 3.36
C ILE A 94 -3.38 8.34 2.59
N SER A 95 -2.37 7.52 2.87
CA SER A 95 -2.35 6.03 2.91
C SER A 95 -0.90 5.53 2.87
N GLY A 96 -0.55 4.55 3.73
CA GLY A 96 0.82 4.12 4.00
C GLY A 96 1.32 2.91 3.21
N TYR A 97 1.15 2.88 1.89
CA TYR A 97 1.63 1.76 1.06
C TYR A 97 2.84 2.18 0.22
N PHE A 98 4.00 1.56 0.46
CA PHE A 98 5.15 1.61 -0.44
C PHE A 98 5.15 0.37 -1.35
N ILE A 99 5.26 0.57 -2.67
CA ILE A 99 5.14 -0.51 -3.65
C ILE A 99 6.39 -0.56 -4.53
N PRO A 100 7.22 -1.61 -4.43
CA PRO A 100 8.54 -1.65 -5.06
C PRO A 100 8.52 -2.01 -6.55
N SER A 101 7.37 -2.43 -7.12
CA SER A 101 7.26 -2.85 -8.52
C SER A 101 5.93 -2.41 -9.15
N ASP A 102 5.88 -2.33 -10.49
CA ASP A 102 4.64 -1.98 -11.21
C ASP A 102 3.57 -3.07 -11.10
N GLU A 103 3.95 -4.34 -11.06
CA GLU A 103 3.01 -5.44 -10.87
C GLU A 103 2.25 -5.31 -9.55
N LEU A 104 2.97 -5.00 -8.47
CA LEU A 104 2.36 -4.79 -7.16
C LEU A 104 1.50 -3.52 -7.09
N LYS A 105 1.65 -2.56 -8.03
CA LYS A 105 0.74 -1.41 -8.13
C LYS A 105 -0.63 -1.86 -8.63
N TRP A 106 -0.67 -2.80 -9.57
CA TRP A 106 -1.91 -3.41 -10.03
C TRP A 106 -2.56 -4.19 -8.89
N THR A 107 -1.76 -4.94 -8.09
CA THR A 107 -2.25 -5.56 -6.84
C THR A 107 -2.91 -4.53 -5.90
N LEU A 108 -2.27 -3.39 -5.62
CA LEU A 108 -2.87 -2.36 -4.76
C LEU A 108 -4.13 -1.75 -5.39
N ARG A 109 -4.11 -1.48 -6.69
CA ARG A 109 -5.27 -0.96 -7.42
C ARG A 109 -6.44 -1.93 -7.30
N ASP A 110 -6.21 -3.21 -7.55
CA ASP A 110 -7.24 -4.25 -7.52
C ASP A 110 -7.75 -4.48 -6.10
N MET A 111 -6.88 -4.37 -5.09
CA MET A 111 -7.27 -4.36 -3.68
C MET A 111 -8.23 -3.21 -3.38
N ARG A 112 -7.89 -1.97 -3.79
CA ARG A 112 -8.76 -0.80 -3.61
C ARG A 112 -10.09 -0.97 -4.34
N HIS A 113 -10.04 -1.50 -5.56
CA HIS A 113 -11.23 -1.79 -6.35
C HIS A 113 -12.13 -2.83 -5.66
N SER A 114 -11.57 -3.91 -5.13
CA SER A 114 -12.29 -4.91 -4.34
C SER A 114 -12.96 -4.28 -3.13
N TRP A 115 -12.24 -3.38 -2.44
CA TRP A 115 -12.77 -2.71 -1.26
C TRP A 115 -13.95 -1.79 -1.56
N ILE A 116 -13.85 -0.99 -2.62
CA ILE A 116 -14.93 -0.14 -3.12
C ILE A 116 -16.16 -0.99 -3.46
N SER A 117 -15.96 -2.12 -4.15
CA SER A 117 -17.03 -3.06 -4.49
C SER A 117 -17.71 -3.64 -3.25
N LYS A 118 -16.91 -4.09 -2.27
CA LYS A 118 -17.40 -4.64 -0.99
C LYS A 118 -18.23 -3.64 -0.18
N LEU A 119 -17.87 -2.37 -0.22
CA LEU A 119 -18.58 -1.29 0.47
C LEU A 119 -19.82 -0.78 -0.30
N GLY A 120 -20.08 -1.28 -1.51
CA GLY A 120 -21.19 -0.83 -2.36
C GLY A 120 -21.03 0.59 -2.89
N LEU A 121 -19.78 1.07 -3.00
CA LEU A 121 -19.44 2.39 -3.52
C LEU A 121 -19.30 2.33 -5.05
N LYS A 122 -19.46 3.47 -5.72
CA LYS A 122 -19.28 3.59 -7.18
C LYS A 122 -17.89 4.14 -7.48
N LEU A 123 -17.22 3.59 -8.48
CA LEU A 123 -15.96 4.12 -9.02
C LEU A 123 -16.18 5.43 -9.78
#